data_AF-A0A919ZF41-F1
#
_entry.id   AF-A0A919ZF41-F1
#
_cell.length_a   1.000
_cell.length_b   1.000
_cell.length_c   1.000
_cell.angle_alpha   90.00
_cell.angle_beta   90.00
_cell.angle_gamma   90.00
#
_symmetry.space_group_name_H-M   'P 1'
#
loop_
_entity.id
_entity.type
_entity.pdbx_description
1 polymer ?
#
loop_
_entity_poly.entity_id
_entity_poly.type
_entity_poly.pdbx_seq_one_letter_code
_entity_poly.pdbx_strand_id
1 'polypeptide(L)'
;MAVKPSPQFIRLCNQFSRILGGEHEIDPGPVCFVSRSRQLNATILGRKTTSPLVRYQLFSFESLDSSGRALCLGETACTQNQANRLIRNLQRRGITVTALHNHWLNESPRLMYIHWEAIMNPIVFARRTKDSIRFLG
;
A
#
# COMPACT_ATOMS: atom_id res chain seq x y z
N MET A 1 -6.50 -26.40 -5.11
CA MET A 1 -5.67 -26.62 -3.90
C MET A 1 -4.88 -25.35 -3.64
N ALA A 2 -4.84 -24.87 -2.40
CA ALA A 2 -4.01 -23.71 -2.03
C ALA A 2 -2.54 -23.99 -2.37
N VAL A 3 -1.93 -23.16 -3.22
CA VAL A 3 -0.51 -23.28 -3.56
C VAL A 3 0.30 -22.80 -2.35
N LYS A 4 1.13 -23.68 -1.79
CA LYS A 4 2.05 -23.31 -0.70
C LYS A 4 3.13 -22.36 -1.24
N PRO A 5 3.50 -21.29 -0.51
CA PRO A 5 4.52 -20.37 -0.95
C PRO A 5 5.89 -21.05 -0.99
N SER A 6 6.66 -20.77 -2.04
CA SER A 6 8.04 -21.28 -2.16
C SER A 6 8.98 -20.56 -1.18
N PRO A 7 10.12 -21.17 -0.79
CA PRO A 7 11.12 -20.49 0.04
C PRO A 7 11.62 -19.17 -0.57
N GLN A 8 11.67 -19.07 -1.91
CA GLN A 8 12.02 -17.84 -2.61
C GLN A 8 10.95 -16.76 -2.43
N PHE A 9 9.67 -17.12 -2.55
CA PHE A 9 8.55 -16.20 -2.33
C PHE A 9 8.55 -15.66 -0.89
N ILE A 10 8.79 -16.53 0.10
CA ILE A 10 8.89 -16.15 1.52
C ILE A 10 10.03 -15.13 1.72
N ARG A 11 11.22 -15.39 1.16
CA ARG A 11 12.35 -14.44 1.25
C ARG A 11 12.03 -13.11 0.58
N LEU A 12 11.34 -13.12 -0.55
CA LEU A 12 10.92 -11.92 -1.27
C LEU A 12 9.92 -11.11 -0.44
N CYS A 13 8.92 -11.77 0.17
CA CYS A 13 7.92 -11.14 1.02
C CYS A 13 8.56 -10.51 2.28
N ASN A 14 9.51 -11.20 2.91
CA ASN A 14 10.30 -10.65 4.01
C ASN A 14 11.05 -9.36 3.63
N GLN A 15 11.66 -9.32 2.44
CA GLN A 15 12.36 -8.12 1.96
C GLN A 15 11.38 -6.99 1.62
N PHE A 16 10.26 -7.32 0.97
CA PHE A 16 9.19 -6.39 0.63
C PHE A 16 8.64 -5.69 1.87
N SER A 17 8.28 -6.47 2.90
CA SER A 17 7.85 -6.00 4.23
C SER A 17 8.90 -5.11 4.90
N ARG A 18 10.17 -5.51 4.90
CA ARG A 18 11.26 -4.71 5.49
C ARG A 18 11.40 -3.33 4.86
N ILE A 19 11.26 -3.22 3.54
CA ILE A 19 11.37 -1.94 2.82
C ILE A 19 10.20 -1.03 3.14
N LEU A 20 8.99 -1.58 3.17
CA LEU A 20 7.77 -0.83 3.44
C LEU A 20 7.68 -0.44 4.92
N GLY A 21 8.24 -1.25 5.82
CA GLY A 21 8.29 -1.01 7.26
C GLY A 21 6.98 -1.35 7.95
N GLY A 22 6.44 -2.54 7.69
CA GLY A 22 5.18 -3.03 8.22
C GLY A 22 5.20 -4.53 8.45
N GLU A 23 4.16 -5.05 9.11
CA GLU A 23 3.96 -6.48 9.32
C GLU A 23 3.44 -7.12 8.04
N HIS A 24 3.70 -8.42 7.87
CA HIS A 24 3.28 -9.13 6.67
C HIS A 24 2.73 -10.51 6.96
N GLU A 25 1.87 -10.96 6.06
CA GLU A 25 1.32 -12.30 6.00
C GLU A 25 1.39 -12.82 4.55
N ILE A 26 1.30 -14.14 4.41
CA ILE A 26 1.28 -14.80 3.10
C ILE A 26 0.02 -15.65 3.01
N ASP A 27 -0.93 -15.18 2.20
CA ASP A 27 -2.19 -15.88 1.96
C ASP A 27 -2.02 -17.01 0.92
N PRO A 28 -2.93 -18.01 0.92
CA PRO A 28 -3.00 -19.01 -0.13
C PRO A 28 -3.12 -18.40 -1.53
N GLY A 29 -2.27 -18.83 -2.48
CA GLY A 29 -2.25 -18.21 -3.82
C GLY A 29 -0.91 -18.32 -4.55
N PRO A 30 0.24 -17.92 -3.98
CA PRO A 30 0.45 -17.12 -2.76
C PRO A 30 0.33 -15.60 -2.99
N VAL A 31 -0.12 -14.86 -1.97
CA VAL A 31 -0.15 -13.39 -1.95
C VAL A 31 0.70 -12.91 -0.76
N CYS A 32 1.68 -12.04 -1.00
CA CYS A 32 2.36 -11.35 0.09
C CYS A 32 1.58 -10.07 0.40
N PHE A 33 1.05 -9.96 1.61
CA PHE A 33 0.32 -8.77 2.06
C PHE A 33 1.10 -8.08 3.18
N VAL A 34 1.28 -6.77 3.08
CA VAL A 34 1.97 -5.95 4.07
C VAL A 34 1.05 -4.84 4.54
N SER A 35 0.91 -4.72 5.86
CA SER A 35 0.21 -3.62 6.49
C SER A 35 1.17 -2.77 7.32
N ARG A 36 1.03 -1.45 7.19
CA ARG A 36 1.80 -0.47 7.97
C ARG A 36 0.84 0.56 8.54
N SER A 37 0.84 0.73 9.86
CA SER A 37 0.14 1.85 10.48
C SER A 37 0.92 3.15 10.31
N ARG A 38 0.22 4.25 10.04
CA ARG A 38 0.79 5.61 10.10
C ARG A 38 0.00 6.49 11.05
N GLN A 39 0.60 7.59 11.48
CA GLN A 39 -0.15 8.61 12.19
C GLN A 39 -1.00 9.42 11.20
N LEU A 40 -2.31 9.47 11.46
CA LEU A 40 -3.26 10.33 10.76
C LEU A 40 -4.19 10.94 11.79
N ASN A 41 -4.13 12.25 11.94
CA ASN A 41 -5.04 12.99 12.82
C ASN A 41 -6.33 13.25 12.06
N ALA A 42 -7.36 12.46 12.36
CA ALA A 42 -8.69 12.62 11.78
C ALA A 42 -9.77 12.34 12.82
N THR A 43 -10.96 12.89 12.57
CA THR A 43 -12.19 12.55 13.27
C THR A 43 -13.20 11.96 12.29
N ILE A 44 -14.10 11.11 12.79
CA ILE A 44 -15.30 10.63 12.08
C ILE A 44 -16.48 10.84 13.03
N LEU A 45 -17.55 11.49 12.57
CA LEU A 45 -18.68 11.89 13.42
C LEU A 45 -18.22 12.68 14.67
N GLY A 46 -17.21 13.54 14.50
CA GLY A 46 -16.63 14.35 15.57
C GLY A 46 -15.78 13.58 16.60
N ARG A 47 -15.59 12.26 16.45
CA ARG A 47 -14.74 11.45 17.34
C ARG A 47 -13.39 11.18 16.72
N LYS A 48 -12.30 11.38 17.47
CA LYS A 48 -10.94 11.08 17.01
C LYS A 48 -10.83 9.59 16.65
N THR A 49 -10.37 9.30 15.43
CA THR A 49 -10.20 7.92 14.98
C THR A 49 -8.78 7.45 15.15
N THR A 50 -8.70 6.22 15.62
CA THR A 50 -7.49 5.45 15.82
C THR A 50 -7.62 4.10 15.07
N SER A 51 -8.66 3.94 14.26
CA SER A 51 -8.92 2.65 13.61
C SER A 51 -7.86 2.29 12.55
N PRO A 52 -7.41 1.03 12.50
CA PRO A 52 -6.67 0.48 11.36
C PRO A 52 -7.34 0.74 10.01
N LEU A 53 -8.67 0.75 9.95
CA LEU A 53 -9.47 1.03 8.74
C LEU A 53 -9.21 2.44 8.14
N VAL A 54 -8.61 3.34 8.93
CA VAL A 54 -8.28 4.70 8.50
C VAL A 54 -6.77 4.90 8.36
N ARG A 55 -5.99 4.27 9.25
CA ARG A 55 -4.57 4.58 9.44
C ARG A 55 -3.62 3.64 8.72
N TYR A 56 -4.11 2.54 8.17
CA TYR A 56 -3.25 1.58 7.50
C TYR A 56 -2.88 2.03 6.10
N GLN A 57 -1.64 1.72 5.74
CA GLN A 57 -1.14 1.66 4.38
C GLN A 57 -0.99 0.19 4.05
N LEU A 58 -1.58 -0.23 2.95
CA LEU A 58 -1.68 -1.63 2.55
C LEU A 58 -0.90 -1.81 1.26
N PHE A 59 -0.16 -2.89 1.15
CA PHE A 59 0.63 -3.21 -0.03
C PHE A 59 0.60 -4.71 -0.25
N SER A 60 0.58 -5.12 -1.51
CA SER A 60 0.72 -6.54 -1.83
C SER A 60 1.54 -6.77 -3.08
N PHE A 61 2.02 -8.01 -3.20
CA PHE A 61 2.34 -8.55 -4.51
C PHE A 61 1.90 -10.02 -4.62
N GLU A 62 1.55 -10.41 -5.84
CA GLU A 62 1.13 -11.77 -6.20
C GLU A 62 1.43 -12.04 -7.69
N SER A 63 1.12 -13.25 -8.15
CA SER A 63 1.31 -13.64 -9.56
C SER A 63 2.76 -13.42 -10.05
N LEU A 64 3.74 -13.82 -9.24
CA LEU A 64 5.16 -13.69 -9.56
C LEU A 64 5.53 -14.59 -10.77
N ASP A 65 6.00 -13.97 -11.84
CA ASP A 65 6.41 -14.66 -13.06
C ASP A 65 7.88 -15.11 -13.04
N SER A 66 8.30 -15.86 -14.07
CA SER A 66 9.67 -16.36 -14.22
C SER A 66 10.71 -15.27 -14.47
N SER A 67 10.29 -14.06 -14.86
CA SER A 67 11.16 -12.88 -15.01
C SER A 67 11.34 -12.11 -13.70
N GLY A 68 10.66 -12.53 -12.63
CA GLY A 68 10.71 -11.89 -11.31
C GLY A 68 9.85 -10.63 -11.22
N ARG A 69 8.85 -10.49 -12.09
CA ARG A 69 7.83 -9.42 -12.02
C ARG A 69 6.53 -9.99 -11.44
N ALA A 70 5.77 -9.14 -10.78
CA ALA A 70 4.54 -9.50 -10.09
C ALA A 70 3.49 -8.40 -10.28
N LEU A 71 2.22 -8.77 -10.10
CA LEU A 71 1.18 -7.80 -9.84
C LEU A 71 1.42 -7.20 -8.46
N CYS A 72 1.67 -5.90 -8.40
CA CYS A 72 1.93 -5.17 -7.16
C CYS A 72 0.85 -4.12 -6.95
N LEU A 73 0.24 -4.11 -5.77
CA LEU A 73 -0.85 -3.21 -5.41
C LEU A 73 -0.48 -2.38 -4.18
N GLY A 74 -1.07 -1.20 -4.07
CA GLY A 74 -0.98 -0.40 -2.86
C GLY A 74 -2.18 0.50 -2.65
N GLU A 75 -2.50 0.71 -1.37
CA GLU A 75 -3.57 1.58 -0.91
C GLU A 75 -3.12 2.39 0.30
N THR A 76 -3.53 3.66 0.35
CA THR A 76 -3.45 4.42 1.60
C THR A 76 -4.49 5.53 1.65
N ALA A 77 -5.00 5.80 2.85
CA ALA A 77 -5.67 7.05 3.12
C ALA A 77 -4.65 8.21 3.15
N CYS A 78 -5.05 9.38 2.69
CA CYS A 78 -4.34 10.66 2.81
C CYS A 78 -5.38 11.79 2.99
N THR A 79 -4.94 13.00 3.35
CA THR A 79 -5.86 14.14 3.30
C THR A 79 -6.06 14.60 1.86
N GLN A 80 -7.17 15.27 1.55
CA GLN A 80 -7.43 15.80 0.21
C GLN A 80 -6.29 16.66 -0.34
N ASN A 81 -5.67 17.49 0.51
CA ASN A 81 -4.52 18.33 0.14
C ASN A 81 -3.24 17.53 -0.16
N GLN A 82 -3.13 16.30 0.37
CA GLN A 82 -2.01 15.41 0.13
C GLN A 82 -2.17 14.56 -1.14
N ALA A 83 -3.41 14.37 -1.61
CA ALA A 83 -3.72 13.45 -2.72
C ALA A 83 -2.90 13.73 -3.98
N ASN A 84 -2.95 14.97 -4.49
CA ASN A 84 -2.22 15.35 -5.70
C ASN A 84 -0.69 15.25 -5.55
N ARG A 85 -0.14 15.33 -4.34
CA ARG A 85 1.29 15.11 -4.10
C ARG A 85 1.63 13.63 -4.20
N LEU A 86 0.82 12.75 -3.60
CA LEU A 86 1.02 11.31 -3.71
C LEU A 86 0.88 10.82 -5.16
N ILE A 87 -0.17 11.27 -5.87
CA ILE A 87 -0.41 10.90 -7.27
C ILE A 87 0.80 11.24 -8.14
N ARG A 88 1.28 12.49 -8.06
CA ARG A 88 2.46 12.92 -8.83
C ARG A 88 3.72 12.14 -8.46
N ASN A 89 3.91 11.81 -7.18
CA ASN A 89 5.06 11.03 -6.74
C ASN A 89 5.07 9.61 -7.32
N LEU A 90 3.91 8.95 -7.35
CA LEU A 90 3.73 7.60 -7.90
C LEU A 90 3.94 7.61 -9.42
N GLN A 91 3.29 8.52 -10.13
CA GLN A 91 3.40 8.64 -11.59
C GLN A 91 4.83 8.92 -12.05
N ARG A 92 5.56 9.83 -11.37
CA ARG A 92 6.99 10.10 -11.66
C ARG A 92 7.90 8.88 -11.47
N ARG A 93 7.44 7.87 -10.74
CA ARG A 93 8.15 6.61 -10.51
C ARG A 93 7.60 5.46 -11.35
N GLY A 94 6.78 5.77 -12.36
CA GLY A 94 6.20 4.78 -13.27
C GLY A 94 5.25 3.81 -12.57
N ILE A 95 4.53 4.28 -11.56
CA ILE A 95 3.45 3.53 -10.89
C ILE A 95 2.12 4.15 -11.29
N THR A 96 1.18 3.33 -11.74
CA THR A 96 -0.14 3.75 -12.21
C THR A 96 -1.04 3.99 -11.00
N VAL A 97 -1.64 5.18 -10.92
CA VAL A 97 -2.74 5.45 -9.98
C VAL A 97 -4.05 5.09 -10.65
N THR A 98 -4.85 4.25 -10.02
CA THR A 98 -6.08 3.69 -10.62
C THR A 98 -7.35 4.22 -9.98
N ALA A 99 -7.34 4.56 -8.69
CA ALA A 99 -8.49 5.14 -8.02
C ALA A 99 -8.13 6.23 -7.02
N LEU A 100 -9.03 7.20 -6.91
CA LEU A 100 -9.07 8.22 -5.87
C LEU A 100 -10.52 8.38 -5.42
N HIS A 101 -10.82 8.00 -4.19
CA HIS A 101 -12.17 8.04 -3.64
C HIS A 101 -12.16 8.32 -2.13
N ASN A 102 -13.32 8.20 -1.48
CA ASN A 102 -13.48 8.46 -0.06
C ASN A 102 -14.34 7.34 0.56
N HIS A 103 -14.01 6.94 1.80
CA HIS A 103 -14.69 5.84 2.50
C HIS A 103 -15.66 6.34 3.60
N TRP A 104 -15.47 7.56 4.10
CA TRP A 104 -16.15 8.05 5.29
C TRP A 104 -16.95 9.31 5.01
N LEU A 105 -18.11 9.43 5.64
CA LEU A 105 -18.88 10.65 5.72
C LEU A 105 -18.63 11.34 7.07
N ASN A 106 -18.79 12.67 7.10
CA ASN A 106 -18.65 13.49 8.31
C ASN A 106 -17.29 13.32 9.01
N GLU A 107 -16.24 13.16 8.22
CA GLU A 107 -14.86 13.10 8.65
C GLU A 107 -14.17 14.46 8.54
N SER A 108 -13.16 14.69 9.39
CA SER A 108 -12.35 15.90 9.34
C SER A 108 -10.89 15.61 9.69
N PRO A 109 -9.89 16.03 8.89
CA PRO A 109 -10.04 16.67 7.58
C PRO A 109 -10.62 15.70 6.53
N ARG A 110 -11.02 16.21 5.36
CA ARG A 110 -11.49 15.37 4.23
C ARG A 110 -10.43 14.31 3.89
N LEU A 111 -10.80 13.05 4.08
CA LEU A 111 -9.94 11.91 3.83
C LEU A 111 -10.18 11.38 2.41
N MET A 112 -9.08 11.04 1.73
CA MET A 112 -9.09 10.44 0.40
C MET A 112 -8.28 9.16 0.42
N TYR A 113 -8.76 8.14 -0.27
CA TYR A 113 -8.12 6.85 -0.45
C TYR A 113 -7.60 6.75 -1.87
N ILE A 114 -6.32 6.42 -2.01
CA ILE A 114 -5.65 6.29 -3.30
C ILE A 114 -5.24 4.84 -3.48
N HIS A 115 -5.55 4.31 -4.64
CA HIS A 115 -5.16 2.97 -5.08
C HIS A 115 -4.18 3.09 -6.25
N TRP A 116 -3.15 2.26 -6.24
CA TRP A 116 -2.16 2.22 -7.31
C TRP A 116 -1.66 0.81 -7.57
N GLU A 117 -1.22 0.58 -8.79
CA GLU A 117 -0.80 -0.73 -9.27
C GLU A 117 0.40 -0.65 -10.22
N ALA A 118 1.10 -1.77 -10.34
CA ALA A 118 2.10 -1.99 -11.37
C ALA A 118 2.41 -3.47 -11.57
N ILE A 119 2.80 -3.85 -12.80
CA ILE A 119 3.50 -5.11 -13.06
C ILE A 119 5.00 -4.84 -13.03
N MET A 120 5.70 -5.18 -11.94
CA MET A 120 7.15 -4.99 -11.83
C MET A 120 7.78 -5.88 -10.77
N ASN A 121 9.10 -5.81 -10.61
CA ASN A 121 9.78 -6.49 -9.52
C ASN A 121 9.28 -5.95 -8.15
N PRO A 122 8.84 -6.83 -7.22
CA PRO A 122 8.29 -6.40 -5.93
C PRO A 122 9.20 -5.49 -5.12
N ILE A 123 10.52 -5.71 -5.16
CA ILE A 123 11.49 -4.91 -4.41
C ILE A 123 11.62 -3.51 -5.01
N VAL A 124 11.56 -3.39 -6.34
CA VAL A 124 11.53 -2.09 -7.01
C VAL A 124 10.23 -1.35 -6.69
N PHE A 125 9.09 -2.04 -6.73
CA PHE A 125 7.80 -1.48 -6.33
C PHE A 125 7.85 -0.97 -4.89
N ALA A 126 8.30 -1.80 -3.93
CA ALA A 126 8.38 -1.44 -2.52
C ALA A 126 9.19 -0.16 -2.29
N ARG A 127 10.37 -0.04 -2.93
CA ARG A 127 11.22 1.15 -2.79
C ARG A 127 10.56 2.40 -3.36
N ARG A 128 10.02 2.31 -4.58
CA ARG A 128 9.34 3.43 -5.26
C ARG A 128 8.09 3.87 -4.51
N THR A 129 7.32 2.92 -4.01
CA THR A 129 6.15 3.16 -3.16
C THR A 129 6.56 3.83 -1.86
N LYS A 130 7.56 3.29 -1.14
CA LYS A 130 8.08 3.86 0.11
C LYS A 130 8.54 5.31 -0.07
N ASP A 131 9.24 5.61 -1.16
CA ASP A 131 9.63 6.97 -1.49
C ASP A 131 8.45 7.89 -1.80
N SER A 132 7.42 7.36 -2.46
CA SER A 132 6.24 8.13 -2.85
C SER A 132 5.41 8.56 -1.64
N ILE A 133 5.32 7.69 -0.63
CA ILE A 133 4.52 7.90 0.58
C ILE A 133 5.31 8.50 1.74
N ARG A 134 6.63 8.71 1.62
CA ARG A 134 7.49 9.17 2.74
C ARG A 134 6.99 10.42 3.46
N PHE A 135 6.31 11.31 2.75
CA PHE A 135 5.78 12.55 3.32
C PHE A 135 4.49 12.35 4.16
N LEU A 136 3.91 11.15 4.14
CA LEU A 136 2.72 10.79 4.92
C LEU A 136 3.05 10.29 6.33
N GLY A 137 4.35 10.12 6.65
CA GLY A 137 4.85 9.49 7.87
C GLY A 137 4.95 7.98 7.73
#